data_AF-A0A962WF86-F1
#
_entry.id   AF-A0A962WF86-F1
#
_cell.length_a   1.000
_cell.length_b   1.000
_cell.length_c   1.000
_cell.angle_alpha   90.00
_cell.angle_beta   90.00
_cell.angle_gamma   90.00
#
_symmetry.space_group_name_H-M   'P 1'
#
loop_
_entity.id
_entity.type
_entity.pdbx_description
1 polymer ?
#
loop_
_entity_poly.entity_id
_entity_poly.type
_entity_poly.pdbx_seq_one_letter_code
_entity_poly.pdbx_strand_id
1 'polypeptide(L)'
;MSKPEITEDMIFECFAAAHQASALEDTAASFVDVEEYENQVMYPEFARWADAAGEPELASLFRKVAGEEKLHAVWLRDLYADIGTPKRGDDTQRAIDALTTIRANCDSLIAMNPEGVIEKALTVAIRVEEREYADIYPRFRDQALAVGDEATAAVYQRVVDSEQQHAAWFADALSDFRSRHQLAATA
;
A
#
# COMPACT_ATOMS: atom_id res chain seq x y z
N MET A 1 2.74 -22.64 -25.36
CA MET A 1 3.47 -21.46 -24.88
C MET A 1 2.80 -21.02 -23.60
N SER A 2 3.55 -20.84 -22.51
CA SER A 2 2.97 -20.31 -21.27
C SER A 2 2.48 -18.90 -21.53
N LYS A 3 1.26 -18.57 -21.11
CA LYS A 3 0.80 -17.18 -21.15
C LYS A 3 1.74 -16.36 -20.25
N PRO A 4 2.04 -15.09 -20.58
CA PRO A 4 2.66 -14.20 -19.61
C PRO A 4 1.74 -14.17 -18.37
N GLU A 5 2.31 -14.19 -17.18
CA GLU A 5 1.58 -14.20 -15.91
C GLU A 5 2.23 -13.18 -14.98
N ILE A 6 1.42 -12.34 -14.33
CA ILE A 6 1.88 -11.56 -13.18
C ILE A 6 1.66 -12.42 -11.95
N THR A 7 2.74 -12.68 -11.21
CA THR A 7 2.68 -13.40 -9.94
C THR A 7 2.42 -12.42 -8.78
N GLU A 8 2.02 -12.95 -7.62
CA GLU A 8 1.92 -12.14 -6.40
C GLU A 8 3.27 -11.50 -6.06
N ASP A 9 4.36 -12.26 -6.16
CA ASP A 9 5.71 -11.75 -5.89
C ASP A 9 6.06 -10.57 -6.80
N MET A 10 5.67 -10.60 -8.08
CA MET A 10 5.91 -9.47 -8.99
C MET A 10 5.17 -8.20 -8.55
N ILE A 11 3.91 -8.33 -8.13
CA ILE A 11 3.16 -7.18 -7.58
C ILE A 11 3.72 -6.78 -6.21
N PHE A 12 4.18 -7.73 -5.41
CA PHE A 12 4.77 -7.45 -4.10
C PHE A 12 6.11 -6.70 -4.22
N GLU A 13 6.87 -6.88 -5.30
CA GLU A 13 8.02 -6.02 -5.60
C GLU A 13 7.64 -4.56 -5.82
N CYS A 14 6.37 -4.26 -6.09
CA CYS A 14 5.83 -2.90 -6.18
C CYS A 14 5.43 -2.33 -4.81
N PHE A 15 5.70 -3.01 -3.70
CA PHE A 15 5.53 -2.46 -2.36
C PHE A 15 6.86 -1.86 -1.87
N ALA A 16 6.79 -0.82 -1.05
CA ALA A 16 7.94 -0.27 -0.34
C ALA A 16 7.61 -0.17 1.16
N ALA A 17 8.53 -0.60 2.02
CA ALA A 17 8.30 -0.62 3.46
C ALA A 17 9.06 0.50 4.17
N ALA A 18 8.37 1.15 5.10
CA ALA A 18 8.98 2.04 6.08
C ALA A 18 10.06 1.29 6.88
N HIS A 19 11.23 1.93 7.07
CA HIS A 19 12.36 1.30 7.76
C HIS A 19 13.04 2.24 8.77
N GLN A 20 13.49 1.65 9.87
CA GLN A 20 14.30 2.38 10.85
C GLN A 20 15.70 2.67 10.28
N ALA A 21 16.11 3.93 10.29
CA ALA A 21 17.46 4.36 9.98
C ALA A 21 18.29 4.60 11.27
N SER A 22 19.59 4.83 11.12
CA SER A 22 20.47 5.15 12.26
C SER A 22 20.17 6.53 12.87
N ALA A 23 19.68 7.47 12.06
CA ALA A 23 19.19 8.77 12.52
C ALA A 23 17.66 8.79 12.56
N LEU A 24 17.10 9.50 13.55
CA LEU A 24 15.65 9.66 13.71
C LEU A 24 15.03 10.45 12.56
N GLU A 25 15.73 11.46 12.04
CA GLU A 25 15.31 12.26 10.88
C GLU A 25 15.22 11.41 9.60
N ASP A 26 16.16 10.48 9.40
CA ASP A 26 16.13 9.56 8.26
C ASP A 26 15.01 8.52 8.40
N THR A 27 14.69 8.12 9.64
CA THR A 27 13.54 7.24 9.92
C THR A 27 12.22 7.95 9.62
N ALA A 28 12.09 9.19 10.07
CA ALA A 28 10.95 10.06 9.76
C ALA A 28 10.74 10.26 8.26
N ALA A 29 11.84 10.53 7.54
CA ALA A 29 11.83 10.71 6.10
C ALA A 29 11.37 9.42 5.39
N SER A 30 11.83 8.25 5.85
CA SER A 30 11.41 6.95 5.29
C SER A 30 9.90 6.72 5.41
N PHE A 31 9.29 7.04 6.56
CA PHE A 31 7.86 6.77 6.74
C PHE A 31 7.03 7.66 5.84
N VAL A 32 7.32 8.96 5.88
CA VAL A 32 6.60 9.92 5.03
C VAL A 32 6.80 9.61 3.54
N ASP A 33 8.00 9.15 3.13
CA ASP A 33 8.27 8.77 1.75
C ASP A 33 7.47 7.54 1.29
N VAL A 34 7.29 6.55 2.16
CA VAL A 34 6.49 5.35 1.90
C VAL A 34 5.01 5.69 1.81
N GLU A 35 4.46 6.40 2.79
CA GLU A 35 3.07 6.88 2.74
C GLU A 35 2.80 7.74 1.48
N GLU A 36 3.79 8.54 1.06
CA GLU A 36 3.74 9.30 -0.19
C GLU A 36 3.83 8.46 -1.44
N TYR A 37 4.63 7.41 -1.42
CA TYR A 37 4.65 6.43 -2.49
C TYR A 37 3.27 5.77 -2.65
N GLU A 38 2.63 5.40 -1.55
CA GLU A 38 1.35 4.71 -1.61
C GLU A 38 0.21 5.62 -2.05
N ASN A 39 0.12 6.85 -1.53
CA ASN A 39 -0.92 7.79 -1.97
C ASN A 39 -0.75 8.33 -3.39
N GLN A 40 0.48 8.45 -3.88
CA GLN A 40 0.75 9.10 -5.18
C GLN A 40 1.03 8.12 -6.32
N VAL A 41 1.46 6.90 -5.99
CA VAL A 41 1.96 5.94 -6.97
C VAL A 41 1.23 4.60 -6.87
N MET A 42 1.37 3.87 -5.76
CA MET A 42 0.89 2.48 -5.67
C MET A 42 -0.64 2.38 -5.80
N TYR A 43 -1.38 3.00 -4.87
CA TYR A 43 -2.84 2.91 -4.88
C TYR A 43 -3.49 3.60 -6.09
N PRO A 44 -3.01 4.75 -6.59
CA PRO A 44 -3.47 5.29 -7.86
C PRO A 44 -3.27 4.33 -9.05
N GLU A 45 -2.16 3.58 -9.09
CA GLU A 45 -1.92 2.59 -10.15
C GLU A 45 -2.81 1.35 -10.00
N PHE A 46 -3.08 0.88 -8.78
CA PHE A 46 -4.06 -0.18 -8.54
C PHE A 46 -5.48 0.25 -8.91
N ALA A 47 -5.85 1.50 -8.62
CA ALA A 47 -7.11 2.08 -9.06
C ALA A 47 -7.22 2.11 -10.60
N ARG A 48 -6.13 2.44 -11.29
CA ARG A 48 -6.07 2.41 -12.75
C ARG A 48 -6.23 1.00 -13.29
N TRP A 49 -5.62 0.00 -12.65
CA TRP A 49 -5.80 -1.40 -13.05
C TRP A 49 -7.25 -1.84 -12.88
N ALA A 50 -7.89 -1.49 -11.76
CA ALA A 50 -9.30 -1.78 -11.51
C ALA A 50 -10.22 -1.12 -12.55
N ASP A 51 -10.01 0.14 -12.92
CA ASP A 51 -10.77 0.77 -14.01
C ASP A 51 -10.59 0.03 -15.35
N ALA A 52 -9.34 -0.33 -15.69
CA ALA A 52 -9.02 -1.03 -16.93
C ALA A 52 -9.61 -2.46 -16.96
N ALA A 53 -9.78 -3.09 -15.80
CA ALA A 53 -10.43 -4.38 -15.62
C ALA A 53 -11.96 -4.29 -15.59
N GLY A 54 -12.54 -3.09 -15.55
CA GLY A 54 -14.00 -2.89 -15.47
C GLY A 54 -14.57 -3.00 -14.05
N GLU A 55 -13.75 -2.76 -13.02
CA GLU A 55 -14.10 -2.85 -11.59
C GLU A 55 -14.11 -1.45 -10.93
N PRO A 56 -15.07 -0.57 -11.27
CA PRO A 56 -15.06 0.84 -10.83
C PRO A 56 -15.24 1.02 -9.32
N GLU A 57 -15.91 0.10 -8.64
CA GLU A 57 -16.07 0.13 -7.18
C GLU A 57 -14.73 -0.14 -6.47
N LEU A 58 -13.95 -1.11 -6.97
CA LEU A 58 -12.60 -1.36 -6.48
C LEU A 58 -11.66 -0.20 -6.79
N ALA A 59 -11.79 0.41 -7.97
CA ALA A 59 -11.04 1.61 -8.31
C ALA A 59 -11.36 2.78 -7.36
N SER A 60 -12.62 2.92 -6.95
CA SER A 60 -13.01 3.91 -5.93
C SER A 60 -12.44 3.59 -4.56
N LEU A 61 -12.38 2.30 -4.18
CA LEU A 61 -11.77 1.87 -2.91
C LEU A 61 -10.27 2.20 -2.87
N PHE A 62 -9.51 1.84 -3.91
CA PHE A 62 -8.08 2.15 -3.98
C PHE A 62 -7.82 3.66 -3.92
N ARG A 63 -8.63 4.49 -4.60
CA ARG A 63 -8.52 5.96 -4.49
C ARG A 63 -8.86 6.49 -3.12
N LYS A 64 -9.81 5.86 -2.43
CA LYS A 64 -10.18 6.24 -1.06
C LYS A 64 -8.99 6.00 -0.13
N VAL A 65 -8.41 4.80 -0.18
CA VAL A 65 -7.24 4.43 0.62
C VAL A 65 -6.04 5.33 0.30
N ALA A 66 -5.77 5.62 -0.98
CA ALA A 66 -4.78 6.65 -1.35
C ALA A 66 -5.04 8.02 -0.67
N GLY A 67 -6.29 8.41 -0.48
CA GLY A 67 -6.64 9.62 0.26
C GLY A 67 -6.34 9.55 1.76
N GLU A 68 -6.41 8.35 2.35
CA GLU A 68 -6.12 8.09 3.77
C GLU A 68 -4.61 7.99 4.02
N GLU A 69 -3.82 7.35 3.14
CA GLU A 69 -2.35 7.36 3.19
C GLU A 69 -1.77 8.79 3.12
N LYS A 70 -2.45 9.68 2.38
CA LYS A 70 -2.07 11.08 2.38
C LYS A 70 -2.20 11.71 3.77
N LEU A 71 -3.19 11.31 4.56
CA LEU A 71 -3.37 11.79 5.93
C LEU A 71 -2.30 11.21 6.85
N HIS A 72 -1.86 9.96 6.64
CA HIS A 72 -0.77 9.36 7.40
C HIS A 72 0.53 10.13 7.20
N ALA A 73 0.86 10.44 5.95
CA ALA A 73 2.00 11.30 5.62
C ALA A 73 1.92 12.68 6.31
N VAL A 74 0.71 13.23 6.49
CA VAL A 74 0.50 14.50 7.24
C VAL A 74 0.73 14.30 8.74
N TRP A 75 0.11 13.28 9.35
CA TRP A 75 0.26 13.02 10.78
C TRP A 75 1.71 12.72 11.17
N LEU A 76 2.41 11.95 10.34
CA LEU A 76 3.81 11.62 10.54
C LEU A 76 4.71 12.85 10.38
N ARG A 77 4.44 13.74 9.41
CA ARG A 77 5.17 15.01 9.28
C ARG A 77 5.03 15.89 10.51
N ASP A 78 3.86 15.92 11.14
CA ASP A 78 3.62 16.74 12.34
C ASP A 78 4.49 16.32 13.53
N LEU A 79 5.01 15.08 13.55
CA LEU A 79 5.94 14.61 14.58
C LEU A 79 7.35 15.20 14.44
N TYR A 80 7.73 15.68 13.26
CA TYR A 80 9.11 16.00 12.94
C TYR A 80 9.24 17.40 12.34
N ALA A 81 9.49 18.38 13.22
CA ALA A 81 9.41 19.81 12.93
C ALA A 81 10.37 20.34 11.83
N ASP A 82 11.35 19.56 11.37
CA ASP A 82 12.41 20.04 10.45
C ASP A 82 12.79 19.07 9.31
N ILE A 83 11.96 18.06 8.98
CA ILE A 83 12.37 17.03 7.98
C ILE A 83 12.42 17.52 6.54
N GLY A 84 11.89 18.73 6.27
CA GLY A 84 11.77 19.27 4.92
C GLY A 84 10.92 18.38 4.01
N THR A 85 11.23 18.35 2.72
CA THR A 85 10.67 17.36 1.79
C THR A 85 11.52 16.09 1.89
N PRO A 86 10.96 14.95 2.34
CA PRO A 86 11.69 13.69 2.38
C PRO A 86 12.27 13.37 1.00
N LYS A 87 13.50 12.85 0.99
CA LYS A 87 14.05 12.30 -0.24
C LYS A 87 13.46 10.91 -0.45
N ARG A 88 13.25 10.56 -1.71
CA ARG A 88 12.91 9.20 -2.12
C ARG A 88 13.99 8.23 -1.61
N GLY A 89 13.58 7.23 -0.84
CA GLY A 89 14.43 6.16 -0.35
C GLY A 89 14.72 5.10 -1.42
N ASP A 90 15.68 4.23 -1.15
CA ASP A 90 16.06 3.16 -2.08
C ASP A 90 14.92 2.16 -2.29
N ASP A 91 14.13 1.87 -1.24
CA ASP A 91 13.04 0.88 -1.33
C ASP A 91 11.83 1.40 -2.10
N THR A 92 11.44 2.66 -1.89
CA THR A 92 10.41 3.32 -2.69
C THR A 92 10.85 3.52 -4.14
N GLN A 93 12.13 3.82 -4.39
CA GLN A 93 12.64 3.85 -5.77
C GLN A 93 12.60 2.46 -6.43
N ARG A 94 13.01 1.39 -5.72
CA ARG A 94 12.89 0.01 -6.20
C ARG A 94 11.44 -0.33 -6.56
N ALA A 95 10.49 0.04 -5.71
CA ALA A 95 9.07 -0.22 -5.94
C ALA A 95 8.51 0.57 -7.14
N ILE A 96 8.95 1.81 -7.35
CA ILE A 96 8.65 2.61 -8.56
C ILE A 96 9.21 1.94 -9.82
N ASP A 97 10.45 1.45 -9.77
CA ASP A 97 11.11 0.81 -10.91
C ASP A 97 10.41 -0.53 -11.26
N ALA A 98 10.02 -1.30 -10.23
CA ALA A 98 9.22 -2.51 -10.37
C ALA A 98 7.85 -2.22 -11.00
N LEU A 99 7.12 -1.22 -10.48
CA LEU A 99 5.85 -0.77 -11.07
C LEU A 99 6.03 -0.34 -12.52
N THR A 100 7.07 0.43 -12.83
CA THR A 100 7.33 0.93 -14.18
C THR A 100 7.60 -0.22 -15.14
N THR A 101 8.38 -1.21 -14.70
CA THR A 101 8.68 -2.43 -15.46
C THR A 101 7.42 -3.26 -15.71
N ILE A 102 6.57 -3.38 -14.70
CA ILE A 102 5.37 -4.20 -14.75
C ILE A 102 4.26 -3.47 -15.51
N ARG A 103 4.17 -2.15 -15.50
CA ARG A 103 3.08 -1.36 -16.10
C ARG A 103 2.80 -1.70 -17.56
N ALA A 104 3.84 -1.81 -18.39
CA ALA A 104 3.69 -2.19 -19.80
C ALA A 104 3.17 -3.63 -19.98
N ASN A 105 3.55 -4.53 -19.07
CA ASN A 105 3.09 -5.92 -19.06
C ASN A 105 1.69 -6.05 -18.43
N CYS A 106 1.36 -5.21 -17.45
CA CYS A 106 0.07 -5.13 -16.76
C CYS A 106 -1.04 -4.79 -17.72
N ASP A 107 -0.90 -3.78 -18.59
CA ASP A 107 -1.96 -3.42 -19.52
C ASP A 107 -2.30 -4.60 -20.47
N SER A 108 -1.27 -5.31 -20.93
CA SER A 108 -1.44 -6.52 -21.74
C SER A 108 -2.08 -7.66 -20.93
N LEU A 109 -1.73 -7.79 -19.65
CA LEU A 109 -2.24 -8.84 -18.77
C LEU A 109 -3.65 -8.58 -18.27
N ILE A 110 -4.02 -7.34 -18.01
CA ILE A 110 -5.39 -6.93 -17.72
C ILE A 110 -6.28 -7.25 -18.92
N ALA A 111 -5.80 -7.03 -20.14
CA ALA A 111 -6.55 -7.42 -21.34
C ALA A 111 -6.71 -8.95 -21.50
N MET A 112 -5.78 -9.75 -20.98
CA MET A 112 -5.79 -11.22 -21.11
C MET A 112 -6.44 -11.96 -19.93
N ASN A 113 -6.30 -11.44 -18.72
CA ASN A 113 -6.76 -11.99 -17.45
C ASN A 113 -6.98 -10.86 -16.43
N PRO A 114 -8.03 -10.03 -16.60
CA PRO A 114 -8.31 -8.91 -15.70
C PRO A 114 -8.53 -9.39 -14.27
N GLU A 115 -9.23 -10.53 -14.11
CA GLU A 115 -9.54 -11.09 -12.80
C GLU A 115 -8.30 -11.42 -11.97
N GLY A 116 -7.34 -12.15 -12.57
CA GLY A 116 -6.11 -12.52 -11.87
C GLY A 116 -5.24 -11.33 -11.49
N VAL A 117 -5.27 -10.23 -12.25
CA VAL A 117 -4.54 -9.00 -11.89
C VAL A 117 -5.18 -8.33 -10.69
N ILE A 118 -6.50 -8.18 -10.68
CA ILE A 118 -7.24 -7.53 -9.58
C ILE A 118 -7.18 -8.35 -8.30
N GLU A 119 -7.33 -9.66 -8.38
CA GLU A 119 -7.22 -10.55 -7.23
C GLU A 119 -5.85 -10.42 -6.55
N LYS A 120 -4.78 -10.34 -7.34
CA LYS A 120 -3.41 -10.18 -6.83
C LYS A 120 -3.16 -8.78 -6.29
N ALA A 121 -3.68 -7.73 -6.93
CA ALA A 121 -3.59 -6.36 -6.42
C ALA A 121 -4.24 -6.24 -5.03
N LEU A 122 -5.44 -6.79 -4.85
CA LEU A 122 -6.12 -6.83 -3.54
C LEU A 122 -5.34 -7.68 -2.51
N THR A 123 -4.82 -8.83 -2.94
CA THR A 123 -4.01 -9.69 -2.05
C THR A 123 -2.74 -8.99 -1.57
N VAL A 124 -2.06 -8.26 -2.46
CA VAL A 124 -0.87 -7.48 -2.07
C VAL A 124 -1.25 -6.32 -1.17
N ALA A 125 -2.31 -5.55 -1.50
CA ALA A 125 -2.78 -4.47 -0.64
C ALA A 125 -3.04 -4.97 0.79
N ILE A 126 -3.76 -6.09 0.97
CA ILE A 126 -3.98 -6.68 2.30
C ILE A 126 -2.66 -6.98 3.01
N ARG A 127 -1.68 -7.59 2.33
CA ARG A 127 -0.39 -7.95 2.95
C ARG A 127 0.43 -6.73 3.35
N VAL A 128 0.35 -5.66 2.59
CA VAL A 128 1.03 -4.40 2.87
C VAL A 128 0.48 -3.80 4.16
N GLU A 129 -0.82 -3.56 4.17
CA GLU A 129 -1.57 -3.02 5.30
C GLU A 129 -1.36 -3.85 6.57
N GLU A 130 -1.47 -5.19 6.45
CA GLU A 130 -1.20 -6.14 7.54
C GLU A 130 0.20 -5.99 8.12
N ARG A 131 1.21 -5.81 7.26
CA ARG A 131 2.58 -5.65 7.73
C ARG A 131 2.76 -4.33 8.47
N GLU A 132 2.08 -3.28 8.04
CA GLU A 132 2.18 -1.96 8.65
C GLU A 132 1.48 -1.89 10.00
N TYR A 133 0.24 -2.35 10.08
CA TYR A 133 -0.51 -2.33 11.34
C TYR A 133 -0.08 -3.40 12.34
N ALA A 134 0.52 -4.51 11.90
CA ALA A 134 0.90 -5.60 12.80
C ALA A 134 2.38 -5.61 13.22
N ASP A 135 3.28 -5.03 12.42
CA ASP A 135 4.73 -5.08 12.66
C ASP A 135 5.38 -3.70 12.68
N ILE A 136 5.27 -2.95 11.58
CA ILE A 136 6.04 -1.71 11.38
C ILE A 136 5.65 -0.63 12.39
N TYR A 137 4.43 -0.10 12.30
CA TYR A 137 4.02 1.03 13.14
C TYR A 137 3.87 0.71 14.64
N PRO A 138 3.40 -0.48 15.05
CA PRO A 138 3.40 -0.86 16.46
C PRO A 138 4.77 -0.82 17.11
N ARG A 139 5.83 -1.23 16.38
CA ARG A 139 7.20 -1.17 16.89
C ARG A 139 7.61 0.27 17.23
N PHE A 140 7.30 1.25 16.39
CA PHE A 140 7.67 2.65 16.63
C PHE A 140 6.80 3.31 17.71
N ARG A 141 5.51 2.95 17.77
CA ARG A 141 4.64 3.30 18.91
C ARG A 141 5.26 2.82 20.23
N ASP A 142 5.65 1.56 20.30
CA ASP A 142 6.19 0.96 21.53
C ASP A 142 7.54 1.57 21.93
N GLN A 143 8.37 1.93 20.94
CA GLN A 143 9.62 2.68 21.18
C GLN A 143 9.34 4.06 21.79
N ALA A 144 8.34 4.79 21.28
CA ALA A 144 7.95 6.10 21.83
C ALA A 144 7.41 5.97 23.26
N LEU A 145 6.56 4.97 23.52
CA LEU A 145 6.06 4.67 24.87
C LEU A 145 7.20 4.33 25.85
N ALA A 146 8.21 3.57 25.41
CA ALA A 146 9.34 3.17 26.25
C ALA A 146 10.18 4.35 26.77
N VAL A 147 10.16 5.49 26.06
CA VAL A 147 10.84 6.73 26.46
C VAL A 147 9.89 7.78 27.05
N GLY A 148 8.61 7.44 27.24
CA GLY A 148 7.59 8.32 27.80
C GLY A 148 7.03 9.37 26.83
N ASP A 149 7.23 9.21 25.53
CA ASP A 149 6.69 10.11 24.50
C ASP A 149 5.29 9.65 24.06
N GLU A 150 4.30 9.96 24.89
CA GLU A 150 2.91 9.59 24.66
C GLU A 150 2.31 10.27 23.41
N ALA A 151 2.78 11.47 23.06
CA ALA A 151 2.26 12.22 21.92
C ALA A 151 2.67 11.55 20.59
N THR A 152 3.94 11.18 20.47
CA THR A 152 4.43 10.43 19.30
C THR A 152 3.79 9.05 19.22
N ALA A 153 3.67 8.34 20.35
CA ALA A 153 2.98 7.06 20.39
C ALA A 153 1.52 7.15 19.91
N ALA A 154 0.81 8.21 20.28
CA ALA A 154 -0.58 8.41 19.86
C ALA A 154 -0.72 8.62 18.35
N VAL A 155 0.25 9.27 17.70
CA VAL A 155 0.26 9.42 16.24
C VAL A 155 0.50 8.08 15.55
N TYR A 156 1.48 7.29 16.00
CA TYR A 156 1.68 5.94 15.44
C TYR A 156 0.47 5.04 15.65
N GLN A 157 -0.16 5.10 16.83
CA GLN A 157 -1.38 4.34 17.07
C GLN A 157 -2.50 4.74 16.10
N ARG A 158 -2.60 6.03 15.78
CA ARG A 158 -3.60 6.52 14.82
C ARG A 158 -3.37 5.96 13.41
N VAL A 159 -2.11 5.87 12.97
CA VAL A 159 -1.76 5.23 11.69
C VAL A 159 -2.12 3.74 11.74
N VAL A 160 -1.70 3.01 12.79
CA VAL A 160 -2.04 1.59 13.00
C VAL A 160 -3.55 1.33 12.90
N ASP A 161 -4.37 2.17 13.54
CA ASP A 161 -5.83 2.01 13.52
C ASP A 161 -6.41 2.19 12.10
N SER A 162 -5.80 3.05 11.28
CA SER A 162 -6.20 3.32 9.90
C SER A 162 -5.79 2.19 8.96
N GLU A 163 -4.54 1.74 9.02
CA GLU A 163 -4.05 0.59 8.21
C GLU A 163 -4.85 -0.69 8.51
N GLN A 164 -5.20 -0.92 9.78
CA GLN A 164 -6.06 -2.05 10.14
C GLN A 164 -7.43 -1.95 9.47
N GLN A 165 -7.96 -0.74 9.31
CA GLN A 165 -9.22 -0.50 8.63
C GLN A 165 -9.09 -0.67 7.10
N HIS A 166 -7.98 -0.25 6.50
CA HIS A 166 -7.69 -0.49 5.08
C HIS A 166 -7.61 -1.99 4.77
N ALA A 167 -6.85 -2.74 5.56
CA ALA A 167 -6.74 -4.20 5.43
C ALA A 167 -8.11 -4.88 5.47
N ALA A 168 -8.98 -4.47 6.41
CA ALA A 168 -10.34 -4.99 6.51
C ALA A 168 -11.17 -4.68 5.25
N TRP A 169 -11.11 -3.45 4.73
CA TRP A 169 -11.82 -3.10 3.49
C TRP A 169 -11.33 -3.89 2.28
N PHE A 170 -10.01 -4.08 2.13
CA PHE A 170 -9.49 -4.89 1.04
C PHE A 170 -9.82 -6.37 1.20
N ALA A 171 -9.82 -6.90 2.42
CA ALA A 171 -10.22 -8.28 2.68
C ALA A 171 -11.69 -8.53 2.31
N ASP A 172 -12.58 -7.61 2.70
CA ASP A 172 -13.99 -7.66 2.33
C ASP A 172 -14.17 -7.56 0.80
N ALA A 173 -13.46 -6.63 0.17
CA ALA A 173 -13.49 -6.44 -1.28
C ALA A 173 -12.98 -7.68 -2.05
N LEU A 174 -11.91 -8.33 -1.58
CA LEU A 174 -11.38 -9.56 -2.17
C LEU A 174 -12.37 -10.74 -2.03
N SER A 175 -13.03 -10.84 -0.88
CA SER A 175 -14.04 -11.86 -0.62
C SER A 175 -15.26 -11.71 -1.54
N ASP A 176 -15.77 -10.48 -1.69
CA ASP A 176 -16.85 -10.17 -2.63
C ASP A 176 -16.44 -10.44 -4.08
N PHE A 177 -15.26 -9.94 -4.48
CA PHE A 177 -14.71 -10.14 -5.81
C PHE A 177 -14.64 -11.62 -6.19
N ARG A 178 -14.01 -12.45 -5.34
CA ARG A 178 -13.94 -13.91 -5.57
C ARG A 178 -15.33 -14.55 -5.64
N SER A 179 -16.25 -14.13 -4.79
CA SER A 179 -17.61 -14.67 -4.77
C SER A 179 -18.37 -14.38 -6.07
N ARG A 180 -18.27 -13.15 -6.59
CA ARG A 180 -18.89 -12.76 -7.87
C ARG A 180 -18.35 -13.58 -9.04
N HIS A 181 -17.04 -13.81 -9.08
CA HIS A 181 -16.39 -14.54 -10.17
C HIS A 181 -16.60 -16.07 -10.09
N GLN A 182 -16.67 -16.64 -8.88
CA GLN A 182 -17.04 -18.05 -8.66
C GLN A 182 -18.48 -18.35 -9.14
N LEU A 183 -19.42 -17.44 -8.88
CA LEU A 183 -20.81 -17.57 -9.34
C LEU A 183 -20.92 -17.45 -10.85
N ALA A 184 -20.17 -16.54 -11.48
CA ALA A 184 -20.15 -16.40 -12.94
C ALA A 184 -19.56 -17.63 -13.65
N ALA A 185 -18.60 -18.32 -13.04
CA ALA A 185 -17.99 -19.53 -13.61
C ALA A 185 -18.88 -20.79 -13.51
N THR A 186 -19.95 -20.76 -12.71
CA THR A 186 -20.84 -21.91 -12.45
C THR A 186 -22.24 -21.74 -13.05
N ALA A 187 -22.53 -20.60 -13.66
CA ALA A 187 -23.78 -20.27 -14.37
C ALA A 187 -23.69 -20.56 -15.88
#